data_AF-A0ABD5PUU5-F1
#
_entry.id   AF-A0ABD5PUU5-F1
#
_cell.length_a   1.000
_cell.length_b   1.000
_cell.length_c   1.000
_cell.angle_alpha   90.00
_cell.angle_beta   90.00
_cell.angle_gamma   90.00
#
_symmetry.space_group_name_H-M   'P 1'
#
loop_
_entity.id
_entity.type
_entity.pdbx_description
1 polymer ?
#
loop_
_entity_poly.entity_id
_entity_poly.type
_entity_poly.pdbx_seq_one_letter_code
_entity_poly.pdbx_strand_id
1 'polypeptide(L)'
;MRSKRLQREIDDLVAQGWRIETETPDRVVMVDRKFGSVASHVLVAILTFWWTMGLGNLVWGAYNYVSKSRRRVLWDRQGTCPECGARVSEDAAYCPSCGTDVEDEPVTTTDEGMVCPDCQAIVSEGSRYCRACGAKLADARESAS
;
A
#
# COMPACT_ATOMS: atom_id res chain seq x y z
N MET A 1 4.41 -13.10 16.01
CA MET A 1 3.02 -12.64 16.17
C MET A 1 2.98 -11.20 15.73
N ARG A 2 2.06 -10.85 14.83
CA ARG A 2 1.93 -9.48 14.30
C ARG A 2 1.37 -8.53 15.36
N SER A 3 1.62 -7.24 15.23
CA SER A 3 0.98 -6.25 16.10
C SER A 3 -0.55 -6.26 15.92
N LYS A 4 -1.28 -5.92 16.99
CA LYS A 4 -2.75 -5.78 16.95
C LYS A 4 -3.20 -4.68 15.98
N ARG A 5 -2.36 -3.66 15.77
CA ARG A 5 -2.63 -2.59 14.80
C ARG A 5 -2.58 -3.14 13.38
N LEU A 6 -1.46 -3.78 13.00
CA LEU A 6 -1.30 -4.36 11.67
C LEU A 6 -2.44 -5.35 11.37
N GLN A 7 -2.82 -6.17 12.34
CA GLN A 7 -3.93 -7.11 12.17
C GLN A 7 -5.25 -6.39 11.86
N ARG A 8 -5.62 -5.36 12.62
CA ARG A 8 -6.84 -4.57 12.37
C ARG A 8 -6.85 -3.90 11.00
N GLU A 9 -5.71 -3.38 10.56
CA GLU A 9 -5.59 -2.74 9.24
C GLU A 9 -5.72 -3.77 8.09
N ILE A 10 -5.13 -4.95 8.26
CA ILE A 10 -5.33 -6.07 7.32
C ILE A 10 -6.81 -6.46 7.27
N ASP A 11 -7.45 -6.62 8.43
CA ASP A 11 -8.85 -7.04 8.51
C ASP A 11 -9.79 -6.03 7.83
N ASP A 12 -9.56 -4.72 8.03
CA ASP A 12 -10.32 -3.64 7.36
C ASP A 12 -10.11 -3.65 5.84
N LEU A 13 -8.87 -3.82 5.38
CA LEU A 13 -8.59 -3.89 3.93
C LEU A 13 -9.19 -5.14 3.29
N VAL A 14 -9.16 -6.29 3.96
CA VAL A 14 -9.83 -7.50 3.51
C VAL A 14 -11.34 -7.28 3.43
N ALA A 15 -11.95 -6.62 4.42
CA ALA A 15 -13.37 -6.26 4.39
C ALA A 15 -13.73 -5.34 3.21
N GLN A 16 -12.80 -4.47 2.81
CA GLN A 16 -12.92 -3.62 1.62
C GLN A 16 -12.68 -4.36 0.29
N GLY A 17 -12.39 -5.68 0.33
CA GLY A 17 -12.18 -6.52 -0.83
C GLY A 17 -10.73 -6.58 -1.34
N TRP A 18 -9.77 -6.03 -0.59
CA TRP A 18 -8.34 -6.19 -0.90
C TRP A 18 -7.92 -7.63 -0.67
N ARG A 19 -6.95 -8.09 -1.46
CA ARG A 19 -6.38 -9.44 -1.32
C ARG A 19 -4.92 -9.36 -0.93
N ILE A 20 -4.48 -10.31 -0.13
CA ILE A 20 -3.07 -10.45 0.26
C ILE A 20 -2.30 -11.07 -0.91
N GLU A 21 -1.26 -10.39 -1.37
CA GLU A 21 -0.38 -10.86 -2.45
C GLU A 21 0.84 -11.57 -1.88
N THR A 22 1.43 -11.03 -0.81
CA THR A 22 2.63 -11.59 -0.20
C THR A 22 2.65 -11.30 1.29
N GLU A 23 2.93 -12.33 2.08
CA GLU A 23 3.09 -12.24 3.51
C GLU A 23 4.54 -12.47 3.90
N THR A 24 5.12 -11.52 4.62
CA THR A 24 6.42 -11.67 5.27
C THR A 24 6.28 -11.37 6.77
N PRO A 25 7.28 -11.74 7.60
CA PRO A 25 7.24 -11.43 9.02
C PRO A 25 7.13 -9.92 9.30
N ASP A 26 7.81 -9.10 8.50
CA ASP A 26 7.95 -7.65 8.77
C ASP A 26 6.94 -6.78 7.98
N ARG A 27 6.33 -7.31 6.91
CA ARG A 27 5.37 -6.58 6.08
C ARG A 27 4.34 -7.48 5.39
N VAL A 28 3.21 -6.90 5.05
CA VAL A 28 2.14 -7.52 4.25
C VAL A 28 1.87 -6.66 3.03
N VAL A 29 1.89 -7.29 1.86
CA VAL A 29 1.56 -6.64 0.59
C VAL A 29 0.12 -6.96 0.23
N MET A 30 -0.69 -5.92 0.05
CA MET A 30 -2.10 -6.03 -0.33
C MET A 30 -2.33 -5.40 -1.70
N VAL A 31 -3.18 -6.03 -2.50
CA VAL A 31 -3.55 -5.57 -3.84
C VAL A 31 -5.07 -5.57 -3.99
N ASP A 32 -5.58 -4.46 -4.52
CA ASP A 32 -6.98 -4.30 -4.93
C ASP A 32 -7.05 -4.29 -6.46
N ARG A 33 -7.83 -5.23 -7.02
CA ARG A 33 -8.08 -5.37 -8.46
C ARG A 33 -9.55 -5.08 -8.71
N LYS A 34 -9.89 -3.81 -8.92
CA LYS A 34 -11.25 -3.43 -9.31
C LYS A 34 -11.48 -3.81 -10.77
N PHE A 35 -12.44 -4.70 -11.02
CA PHE A 35 -13.08 -4.78 -12.33
C PHE A 35 -13.77 -3.43 -12.58
N GLY A 36 -13.57 -2.84 -13.77
CA GLY A 36 -14.27 -1.60 -14.15
C GLY A 36 -15.79 -1.77 -14.02
N SER A 37 -16.55 -0.67 -14.07
CA SER A 37 -18.01 -0.78 -13.90
C SER A 37 -18.60 -1.73 -14.94
N VAL A 38 -19.58 -2.55 -14.55
CA VAL A 38 -20.28 -3.47 -15.46
C VAL A 38 -20.86 -2.69 -16.65
N ALA A 39 -21.37 -1.48 -16.42
CA ALA A 39 -21.84 -0.59 -17.46
C ALA A 39 -20.73 -0.18 -18.46
N SER A 40 -19.52 0.12 -17.98
CA SER A 40 -18.37 0.39 -18.85
C SER A 40 -18.03 -0.84 -19.70
N HIS A 41 -18.05 -2.04 -19.12
CA HIS A 41 -17.82 -3.28 -19.88
C HIS A 41 -18.92 -3.54 -20.93
N VAL A 42 -20.19 -3.28 -20.61
CA VAL A 42 -21.34 -3.43 -21.52
C VAL A 42 -21.31 -2.40 -22.66
N LEU A 43 -21.02 -1.13 -22.37
CA LEU A 43 -20.94 -0.07 -23.38
C LEU A 43 -19.79 -0.34 -24.37
N VAL A 44 -18.64 -0.74 -23.84
CA VAL A 44 -17.48 -1.14 -24.64
C VAL A 44 -17.82 -2.38 -25.47
N ALA A 45 -18.50 -3.39 -24.90
CA ALA A 45 -19.08 -4.55 -25.62
C ALA A 45 -19.93 -4.14 -26.82
N ILE A 46 -20.91 -3.27 -26.61
CA ILE A 46 -21.83 -2.81 -27.67
C ILE A 46 -21.07 -2.06 -28.77
N LEU A 47 -20.12 -1.19 -28.41
CA LEU A 47 -19.44 -0.32 -29.36
C LEU A 47 -18.38 -1.01 -30.22
N THR A 48 -17.71 -2.07 -29.74
CA THR A 48 -16.63 -2.72 -30.52
C THR A 48 -16.97 -4.11 -31.04
N PHE A 49 -18.10 -4.69 -30.63
CA PHE A 49 -18.62 -5.94 -31.21
C PHE A 49 -18.85 -5.80 -32.71
N TRP A 50 -19.27 -4.63 -33.19
CA TRP A 50 -19.56 -4.40 -34.60
C TRP A 50 -18.31 -4.18 -35.48
N TRP A 51 -17.20 -3.65 -34.95
CA TRP A 51 -16.03 -3.26 -35.77
C TRP A 51 -14.77 -4.11 -35.53
N THR A 52 -14.72 -4.97 -34.50
CA THR A 52 -13.51 -5.81 -34.20
C THR A 52 -13.80 -7.25 -33.78
N MET A 53 -15.03 -7.75 -33.93
CA MET A 53 -15.45 -9.06 -33.37
C MET A 53 -15.14 -9.20 -31.86
N GLY A 54 -15.10 -8.09 -31.11
CA GLY A 54 -14.81 -8.08 -29.67
C GLY A 54 -13.34 -8.25 -29.27
N LEU A 55 -12.38 -8.42 -30.20
CA LEU A 55 -10.96 -8.50 -29.85
C LEU A 55 -10.43 -7.18 -29.28
N GLY A 56 -10.87 -6.03 -29.82
CA GLY A 56 -10.49 -4.72 -29.30
C GLY A 56 -10.92 -4.52 -27.85
N ASN A 57 -12.10 -5.04 -27.48
CA ASN A 57 -12.57 -5.01 -26.09
C ASN A 57 -11.84 -5.95 -25.17
N LEU A 58 -11.51 -7.14 -25.64
CA LEU A 58 -10.75 -8.09 -24.84
C LEU A 58 -9.40 -7.48 -24.48
N VAL A 59 -8.72 -6.86 -25.45
CA VAL A 59 -7.44 -6.17 -25.22
C VAL A 59 -7.62 -4.95 -24.32
N TRP A 60 -8.61 -4.09 -24.56
CA TRP A 60 -8.82 -2.89 -23.74
C TRP A 60 -9.27 -3.23 -22.30
N GLY A 61 -10.15 -4.22 -22.15
CA GLY A 61 -10.60 -4.72 -20.86
C GLY A 61 -9.48 -5.38 -20.07
N ALA A 62 -8.65 -6.19 -20.73
CA ALA A 62 -7.43 -6.75 -20.14
C ALA A 62 -6.45 -5.64 -19.75
N TYR A 63 -6.22 -4.66 -20.63
CA TYR A 63 -5.35 -3.51 -20.36
C TYR A 63 -5.82 -2.74 -19.11
N ASN A 64 -7.10 -2.38 -19.02
CA ASN A 64 -7.62 -1.59 -17.90
C ASN A 64 -7.64 -2.40 -16.58
N TYR A 65 -7.91 -3.71 -16.65
CA TYR A 65 -7.87 -4.62 -15.51
C TYR A 65 -6.45 -4.78 -14.93
N VAL A 66 -5.45 -4.89 -15.80
CA VAL A 66 -4.04 -5.02 -15.39
C VAL A 66 -3.47 -3.66 -14.97
N SER A 67 -3.85 -2.58 -15.65
CA SER A 67 -3.33 -1.23 -15.42
C SER A 67 -3.80 -0.58 -14.12
N LYS A 68 -5.03 -0.82 -13.66
CA LYS A 68 -5.62 -0.10 -12.50
C LYS A 68 -5.54 -0.84 -11.16
N SER A 69 -4.58 -1.74 -10.99
CA SER A 69 -4.38 -2.40 -9.70
C SER A 69 -3.78 -1.42 -8.69
N ARG A 70 -4.37 -1.32 -7.50
CA ARG A 70 -3.83 -0.53 -6.39
C ARG A 70 -3.04 -1.45 -5.47
N ARG A 71 -1.83 -1.06 -5.10
CA ARG A 71 -0.94 -1.82 -4.21
C ARG A 71 -0.64 -1.04 -2.94
N ARG A 72 -0.73 -1.69 -1.79
CA ARG A 72 -0.39 -1.15 -0.48
C ARG A 72 0.56 -2.08 0.25
N VAL A 73 1.56 -1.50 0.93
CA VAL A 73 2.52 -2.23 1.77
C VAL A 73 2.31 -1.81 3.21
N LEU A 74 1.85 -2.76 4.03
CA LEU A 74 1.66 -2.56 5.45
C LEU A 74 2.89 -3.07 6.19
N TRP A 75 3.48 -2.25 7.06
CA TRP A 75 4.68 -2.60 7.82
C TRP A 75 4.30 -2.92 9.26
N ASP A 76 4.94 -3.93 9.83
CA ASP A 76 4.80 -4.22 11.25
C ASP A 76 5.76 -3.32 12.03
N ARG A 77 5.22 -2.18 12.49
CA ARG A 77 5.94 -1.16 13.26
C ARG A 77 6.01 -1.54 14.74
N GLN A 78 7.12 -2.16 15.16
CA GLN A 78 7.35 -2.53 16.55
C GLN A 78 8.64 -1.90 17.07
N GLY A 79 8.51 -1.21 18.20
CA GLY A 79 9.61 -0.79 19.05
C GLY A 79 9.90 -1.79 20.17
N THR A 80 10.90 -1.46 20.96
CA THR A 80 11.24 -2.17 22.20
C THR A 80 11.07 -1.21 23.37
N CYS A 81 10.42 -1.65 24.44
CA CYS A 81 10.30 -0.86 25.66
C CYS A 81 11.69 -0.56 26.23
N PRO A 82 12.02 0.71 26.53
CA PRO A 82 13.33 1.07 27.07
C PRO A 82 13.55 0.55 28.50
N GLU A 83 12.49 0.35 29.28
CA GLU A 83 12.57 -0.10 30.68
C GLU A 83 12.68 -1.62 30.82
N CYS A 84 11.81 -2.39 30.14
CA CYS A 84 11.74 -3.84 30.35
C CYS A 84 12.22 -4.68 29.15
N GLY A 85 12.54 -4.06 28.01
CA GLY A 85 12.95 -4.77 26.81
C GLY A 85 11.84 -5.57 26.10
N ALA A 86 10.58 -5.46 26.55
CA ALA A 86 9.45 -6.09 25.87
C ALA A 86 9.21 -5.47 24.50
N ARG A 87 8.74 -6.25 23.53
CA ARG A 87 8.28 -5.69 22.24
C ARG A 87 7.01 -4.90 22.45
N VAL A 88 6.97 -3.68 21.93
CA VAL A 88 5.84 -2.77 22.04
C VAL A 88 5.51 -2.21 20.66
N SER A 89 4.23 -1.96 20.38
CA SER A 89 3.84 -1.25 19.15
C SER A 89 4.43 0.16 19.19
N GLU A 90 4.88 0.70 18.06
CA GLU A 90 5.35 2.10 18.05
C GLU A 90 4.23 3.07 18.47
N ASP A 91 2.97 2.78 18.13
CA ASP A 91 1.80 3.60 18.51
C ASP A 91 1.19 3.28 19.89
N ALA A 92 1.89 2.53 20.76
CA ALA A 92 1.34 2.17 22.06
C ALA A 92 1.67 3.26 23.07
N ALA A 93 0.65 3.88 23.67
CA ALA A 93 0.85 4.85 24.75
C ALA A 93 1.53 4.26 25.99
N TYR A 94 1.40 2.95 26.23
CA TYR A 94 2.02 2.29 27.38
C TYR A 94 2.51 0.88 27.04
N CYS A 95 3.57 0.46 27.72
CA CYS A 95 4.09 -0.90 27.60
C CYS A 95 3.12 -1.89 28.28
N PRO A 96 2.58 -2.89 27.57
CA PRO A 96 1.66 -3.86 28.15
C PRO A 96 2.35 -4.84 29.12
N SER A 97 3.68 -4.87 29.18
CA SER A 97 4.44 -5.78 30.02
C SER A 97 4.87 -5.16 31.36
N CYS A 98 5.19 -3.86 31.38
CA CYS A 98 5.69 -3.18 32.59
C CYS A 98 4.92 -1.90 32.96
N GLY A 99 4.05 -1.40 32.10
CA GLY A 99 3.25 -0.19 32.34
C GLY A 99 3.99 1.13 32.09
N THR A 100 5.25 1.10 31.66
CA THR A 100 6.02 2.31 31.30
C THR A 100 5.37 3.05 30.15
N ASP A 101 5.27 4.37 30.26
CA ASP A 101 4.81 5.26 29.21
C ASP A 101 5.83 5.24 28.06
N VAL A 102 5.34 4.99 26.85
CA VAL A 102 6.13 4.92 25.62
C VAL A 102 5.50 5.94 24.69
N GLU A 103 5.63 7.21 25.06
CA GLU A 103 5.09 8.30 24.26
C GLU A 103 5.63 8.18 22.83
N ASP A 104 4.69 8.15 21.88
CA ASP A 104 4.92 8.42 20.47
C ASP A 104 5.55 9.81 20.36
N GLU A 105 6.88 9.89 20.37
CA GLU A 105 7.51 10.93 19.56
C GLU A 105 7.20 10.50 18.12
N PRO A 106 6.26 11.15 17.41
CA PRO A 106 6.03 10.83 16.02
C PRO A 106 7.38 10.93 15.35
N VAL A 107 7.75 9.92 14.56
CA VAL A 107 8.91 10.03 13.69
C VAL A 107 8.60 11.22 12.78
N THR A 108 9.14 12.38 13.15
CA THR A 108 9.08 13.61 12.39
C THR A 108 9.88 13.30 11.14
N THR A 109 9.20 12.76 10.13
CA THR A 109 9.70 12.80 8.77
C THR A 109 9.82 14.28 8.49
N THR A 110 11.03 14.80 8.58
CA THR A 110 11.38 16.13 8.10
C THR A 110 10.70 16.29 6.74
N ASP A 111 10.00 17.40 6.56
CA ASP A 111 9.12 17.75 5.42
C ASP A 111 9.86 17.80 4.05
N GLU A 112 11.11 17.34 4.02
CA GLU A 112 12.02 17.23 2.89
C GLU A 112 11.86 15.83 2.25
N GLY A 113 10.77 15.65 1.49
CA GLY A 113 10.49 14.41 0.77
C GLY A 113 9.82 14.65 -0.58
N MET A 114 9.89 13.65 -1.46
CA MET A 114 9.21 13.67 -2.76
C MET A 114 7.84 12.97 -2.68
N VAL A 115 6.89 13.37 -3.52
CA VAL A 115 5.59 12.69 -3.64
C VAL A 115 5.71 11.49 -4.57
N CYS A 116 5.28 10.31 -4.10
CA CYS A 116 5.24 9.11 -4.92
C CYS A 116 4.21 9.25 -6.06
N PRO A 117 4.58 9.02 -7.33
CA PRO A 117 3.65 9.18 -8.46
C PRO A 117 2.50 8.16 -8.45
N ASP A 118 2.72 6.97 -7.85
CA ASP A 118 1.74 5.87 -7.89
C ASP A 118 0.68 5.98 -6.79
N CYS A 119 1.04 6.50 -5.61
CA CYS A 119 0.13 6.52 -4.45
C CYS A 119 0.07 7.84 -3.69
N GLN A 120 0.84 8.85 -4.13
CA GLN A 120 0.86 10.21 -3.57
C GLN A 120 1.35 10.30 -2.12
N ALA A 121 1.92 9.23 -1.56
CA ALA A 121 2.58 9.29 -0.26
C ALA A 121 3.86 10.14 -0.35
N ILE A 122 4.16 10.89 0.70
CA ILE A 122 5.45 11.57 0.87
C ILE A 122 6.52 10.51 1.16
N VAL A 123 7.63 10.57 0.44
CA VAL A 123 8.73 9.63 0.53
C VAL A 123 10.04 10.37 0.77
N SER A 124 10.80 9.91 1.75
CA SER A 124 12.12 10.46 2.07
C SER A 124 13.08 10.42 0.89
N GLU A 125 13.87 11.46 0.72
CA GLU A 125 14.87 11.56 -0.34
C GLU A 125 15.85 10.38 -0.31
N GLY A 126 16.18 9.84 -1.49
CA GLY A 126 17.07 8.67 -1.63
C GLY A 126 16.43 7.30 -1.39
N SER A 127 15.13 7.23 -1.08
CA SER A 127 14.40 5.96 -1.02
C SER A 127 14.33 5.30 -2.39
N ARG A 128 14.79 4.04 -2.51
CA ARG A 128 14.71 3.25 -3.76
C ARG A 128 13.28 2.81 -4.09
N TYR A 129 12.42 2.70 -3.08
CA TYR A 129 11.04 2.24 -3.19
C TYR A 129 10.15 3.08 -2.27
N CYS A 130 8.91 3.32 -2.70
CA CYS A 130 7.90 3.93 -1.85
C CYS A 130 7.51 2.98 -0.71
N ARG A 131 7.58 3.43 0.55
CA ARG A 131 7.16 2.60 1.68
C ARG A 131 5.65 2.38 1.73
N ALA A 132 4.83 3.24 1.12
CA ALA A 132 3.37 3.09 1.17
C ALA A 132 2.81 2.10 0.13
N CYS A 133 3.29 2.11 -1.12
CA CYS A 133 2.79 1.22 -2.19
C CYS A 133 3.84 0.24 -2.73
N GLY A 134 5.12 0.43 -2.40
CA GLY A 134 6.23 -0.38 -2.87
C GLY A 134 6.63 -0.15 -4.34
N ALA A 135 6.14 0.93 -4.96
CA ALA A 135 6.60 1.38 -6.26
C ALA A 135 8.11 1.65 -6.26
N LYS A 136 8.80 1.28 -7.35
CA LYS A 136 10.21 1.63 -7.55
C LYS A 136 10.31 3.12 -7.83
N LEU A 137 11.19 3.82 -7.11
CA LEU A 137 11.45 5.24 -7.27
C LEU A 137 12.77 5.46 -8.03
N ALA A 138 12.99 4.67 -9.08
CA ALA A 138 14.13 4.89 -9.95
C ALA A 138 13.96 6.26 -10.63
N ASP A 139 15.00 7.10 -10.47
CA ASP A 139 15.32 8.25 -11.33
C ASP A 139 14.68 9.62 -11.04
N ALA A 140 14.26 9.91 -9.81
CA ALA A 140 14.00 11.31 -9.39
C ALA A 140 15.27 12.17 -9.20
N ARG A 141 16.45 11.62 -9.52
CA ARG A 141 17.75 12.33 -9.48
C ARG A 141 18.25 12.79 -10.85
N GLU A 142 17.63 12.36 -11.96
CA GLU A 142 18.14 12.62 -13.32
C GLU A 142 17.33 13.66 -14.10
N SER A 143 16.26 14.20 -13.50
CA SER A 143 15.40 15.24 -14.11
C SER A 143 15.68 16.67 -13.60
N ALA A 144 16.71 16.85 -12.76
CA ALA A 144 17.06 18.12 -12.12
C ALA A 144 18.53 18.52 -12.35
N SER A 145 19.08 18.21 -13.54
CA SER A 145 20.36 18.73 -14.03
C SER A 145 20.19 19.34 -15.42
#